data_AF-M6DCD8-F1
#
_entry.id   AF-M6DCD8-F1
#
_cell.length_a   1.000
_cell.length_b   1.000
_cell.length_c   1.000
_cell.angle_alpha   90.00
_cell.angle_beta   90.00
_cell.angle_gamma   90.00
#
_symmetry.space_group_name_H-M   'P 1'
#
loop_
_entity.id
_entity.type
_entity.pdbx_description
1 polymer ?
#
loop_
_entity_poly.entity_id
_entity_poly.type
_entity_poly.pdbx_seq_one_letter_code
_entity_poly.pdbx_strand_id
1 'polypeptide(L)'
;MGKVAYNNPRFFDFVYDDFLCAAVDSHVAQSGVLFHSLTKESVWELFEITGVLAELKKRGYDSFQLDLSGSDDTYQKLTLTDQNEILVHLRLSIQEYRIRLNDYFFKEKYLVVNWLQTRHPKQEGRDSTRLYPGQDVPGLGIFPEMSDLIGFLIISLRLNGAVIRPEYFHDAVLFSRKFHFLEADSKALYQALRTTFPKHSIRAISTLLQHGKIIDAKRGVIEWKPIEMIFFLEKSLNFFVFNRKFEKKVSKILSTYKLSLLEGAETELGLNT
;
A
#
# COMPACT_ATOMS: atom_id res chain seq x y z
N MET A 1 7.25 23.21 26.90
CA MET A 1 6.88 24.38 26.07
C MET A 1 7.70 24.33 24.79
N GLY A 2 7.05 24.16 23.64
CA GLY A 2 7.55 24.54 22.30
C GLY A 2 8.63 23.67 21.63
N LYS A 3 8.22 22.86 20.64
CA LYS A 3 8.38 23.24 19.22
C LYS A 3 7.50 22.36 18.32
N VAL A 4 6.34 22.94 17.99
CA VAL A 4 5.53 22.58 16.83
C VAL A 4 6.35 22.87 15.57
N ALA A 5 6.49 21.88 14.72
CA ALA A 5 6.93 22.06 13.33
C ALA A 5 5.94 21.33 12.42
N TYR A 6 4.78 21.94 12.21
CA TYR A 6 3.93 21.67 11.05
C TYR A 6 4.29 22.68 9.97
N ASN A 7 4.56 22.19 8.75
CA ASN A 7 4.08 22.84 7.52
C ASN A 7 4.34 21.93 6.31
N ASN A 8 3.52 20.88 6.22
CA ASN A 8 2.86 20.54 4.96
C ASN A 8 1.61 19.73 5.33
N PRO A 9 0.40 20.32 5.34
CA PRO A 9 -0.81 19.54 5.53
C PRO A 9 -0.92 18.63 4.31
N ARG A 10 -0.71 17.31 4.48
CA ARG A 10 -1.01 16.40 3.38
C ARG A 10 -2.52 16.48 3.22
N PHE A 11 -2.99 16.59 1.98
CA PHE A 11 -4.42 16.73 1.65
C PHE A 11 -5.30 15.62 2.28
N PHE A 12 -4.69 14.51 2.69
CA PHE A 12 -5.30 13.35 3.33
C PHE A 12 -5.26 13.34 4.86
N ASP A 13 -4.51 14.23 5.51
CA ASP A 13 -4.48 14.31 6.98
C ASP A 13 -5.84 14.77 7.54
N PHE A 14 -6.73 15.31 6.69
CA PHE A 14 -8.12 15.65 7.03
C PHE A 14 -9.11 14.49 6.98
N VAL A 15 -8.72 13.32 6.47
CA VAL A 15 -9.62 12.17 6.27
C VAL A 15 -9.29 11.00 7.21
N TYR A 16 -8.14 11.06 7.89
CA TYR A 16 -7.57 9.96 8.65
C TYR A 16 -7.88 9.97 10.15
N ASP A 17 -8.78 10.81 10.64
CA ASP A 17 -9.22 10.70 12.02
C ASP A 17 -10.23 9.57 12.13
N ASP A 18 -9.86 8.55 12.91
CA ASP A 18 -10.65 7.39 13.34
C ASP A 18 -12.09 7.74 13.81
N PHE A 19 -12.38 9.01 14.05
CA PHE A 19 -13.73 9.57 14.27
C PHE A 19 -14.68 9.45 13.06
N LEU A 20 -14.20 9.51 11.82
CA LEU A 20 -15.05 9.29 10.64
C LEU A 20 -15.30 7.80 10.37
N CYS A 21 -14.38 6.91 10.72
CA CYS A 21 -14.56 5.47 10.51
C CYS A 21 -15.77 4.94 11.30
N ALA A 22 -15.91 5.34 12.58
CA ALA A 22 -17.05 4.94 13.40
C ALA A 22 -18.38 5.59 12.96
N ALA A 23 -18.35 6.80 12.40
CA ALA A 23 -19.55 7.52 11.97
C ALA A 23 -20.02 7.09 10.56
N VAL A 24 -19.11 6.76 9.64
CA VAL A 24 -19.45 6.33 8.27
C VAL A 24 -19.94 4.89 8.23
N ASP A 25 -19.42 4.00 9.07
CA ASP A 25 -19.92 2.62 9.19
C ASP A 25 -21.41 2.55 9.63
N SER A 26 -21.95 3.61 10.23
CA SER A 26 -23.35 3.66 10.68
C SER A 26 -24.38 4.01 9.58
N HIS A 27 -23.94 4.48 8.40
CA HIS A 27 -24.82 4.93 7.32
C HIS A 27 -24.38 4.47 5.91
N VAL A 28 -23.79 3.28 5.78
CA VAL A 28 -23.48 2.71 4.47
C VAL A 28 -24.71 1.99 3.91
N ALA A 29 -25.39 2.60 2.94
CA ALA A 29 -26.32 1.88 2.09
C ALA A 29 -25.56 0.75 1.39
N GLN A 30 -26.06 -0.48 1.48
CA GLN A 30 -25.57 -1.61 0.69
C GLN A 30 -25.81 -1.33 -0.80
N SER A 31 -24.91 -0.58 -1.41
CA SER A 31 -24.83 -0.40 -2.84
C SER A 31 -24.07 -1.60 -3.40
N GLY A 32 -24.78 -2.56 -4.00
CA GLY A 32 -24.18 -3.65 -4.79
C GLY A 32 -23.46 -3.18 -6.07
N VAL A 33 -23.09 -1.90 -6.13
CA VAL A 33 -22.45 -1.20 -7.25
C VAL A 33 -21.27 -0.38 -6.71
N LEU A 34 -20.08 -0.65 -7.21
CA LEU A 34 -18.84 0.06 -6.92
C LEU A 34 -18.73 1.28 -7.85
N PHE A 35 -18.49 2.48 -7.29
CA PHE A 35 -18.35 3.75 -8.03
C PHE A 35 -19.50 3.99 -9.04
N HIS A 36 -20.74 3.68 -8.65
CA HIS A 36 -21.96 3.88 -9.45
C HIS A 36 -22.00 3.20 -10.83
N SER A 37 -21.03 2.34 -11.16
CA SER A 37 -20.86 1.81 -12.51
C SER A 37 -20.49 0.33 -12.58
N LEU A 38 -19.82 -0.23 -11.57
CA LEU A 38 -19.41 -1.63 -11.57
C LEU A 38 -20.30 -2.45 -10.64
N THR A 39 -21.14 -3.32 -11.21
CA THR A 39 -22.01 -4.18 -10.38
C THR A 39 -21.21 -5.26 -9.68
N LYS A 40 -21.83 -5.88 -8.66
CA LYS A 40 -21.28 -7.04 -7.96
C LYS A 40 -20.89 -8.17 -8.91
N GLU A 41 -21.68 -8.42 -9.95
CA GLU A 41 -21.40 -9.44 -10.98
C GLU A 41 -20.17 -9.07 -11.80
N SER A 42 -20.04 -7.81 -12.24
CA SER A 42 -18.86 -7.36 -12.96
C SER A 42 -17.59 -7.46 -12.11
N VAL A 43 -17.67 -7.06 -10.83
CA VAL A 43 -16.53 -7.19 -9.90
C VAL A 43 -16.20 -8.66 -9.67
N TRP A 44 -17.21 -9.53 -9.55
CA TRP A 44 -17.01 -10.97 -9.44
C TRP A 44 -16.28 -11.56 -10.65
N GLU A 45 -16.69 -11.21 -11.87
CA GLU A 45 -15.97 -11.59 -13.10
C GLU A 45 -14.52 -11.13 -13.06
N LEU A 46 -14.24 -9.92 -12.55
CA LEU A 46 -12.86 -9.46 -12.39
C LEU A 46 -12.05 -10.36 -11.45
N PHE A 47 -12.64 -10.83 -10.34
CA PHE A 47 -11.99 -11.80 -9.45
C PHE A 47 -11.71 -13.15 -10.12
N GLU A 48 -12.56 -13.56 -11.06
CA GLU A 48 -12.38 -14.79 -11.83
C GLU A 48 -11.26 -14.64 -12.87
N ILE A 49 -11.33 -13.62 -13.74
CA ILE A 49 -10.38 -13.44 -14.84
C ILE A 49 -8.97 -13.10 -14.36
N THR A 50 -8.84 -12.44 -13.21
CA THR A 50 -7.54 -12.11 -12.61
C THR A 50 -6.91 -13.30 -11.88
N GLY A 51 -7.64 -14.40 -11.73
CA GLY A 51 -7.16 -15.62 -11.07
C GLY A 51 -7.27 -15.60 -9.55
N VAL A 52 -7.81 -14.54 -8.93
CA VAL A 52 -7.95 -14.47 -7.47
C VAL A 52 -8.77 -15.65 -6.94
N LEU A 53 -9.96 -15.92 -7.51
CA LEU A 53 -10.77 -17.05 -7.03
C LEU A 53 -10.08 -18.40 -7.25
N ALA A 54 -9.31 -18.54 -8.34
CA ALA A 54 -8.57 -19.77 -8.61
C ALA A 54 -7.45 -20.01 -7.58
N GLU A 55 -6.71 -18.95 -7.21
CA GLU A 55 -5.68 -19.03 -6.18
C GLU A 55 -6.25 -19.30 -4.79
N LEU A 56 -7.42 -18.74 -4.47
CA LEU A 56 -8.13 -19.04 -3.23
C LEU A 56 -8.59 -20.50 -3.18
N LYS A 57 -9.14 -21.04 -4.28
CA LYS A 57 -9.52 -22.47 -4.38
C LYS A 57 -8.34 -23.41 -4.14
N LYS A 58 -7.16 -23.11 -4.70
CA LYS A 58 -5.93 -23.89 -4.45
C LYS A 58 -5.52 -23.93 -2.97
N ARG A 59 -5.94 -22.93 -2.19
CA ARG A 59 -5.68 -22.80 -0.74
C ARG A 59 -6.81 -23.36 0.12
N GLY A 60 -7.79 -24.03 -0.48
CA GLY A 60 -8.88 -24.71 0.20
C GLY A 60 -10.07 -23.84 0.56
N TYR A 61 -10.24 -22.68 -0.08
CA TYR A 61 -11.44 -21.84 0.05
C TYR A 61 -12.41 -22.13 -1.11
N ASP A 62 -13.71 -22.28 -0.85
CA ASP A 62 -14.67 -22.73 -1.86
C ASP A 62 -16.04 -22.03 -1.79
N SER A 63 -16.34 -21.34 -0.70
CA SER A 63 -17.64 -20.80 -0.34
C SER A 63 -17.58 -19.27 -0.30
N PHE A 64 -17.26 -18.66 -1.44
CA PHE A 64 -16.98 -17.23 -1.54
C PHE A 64 -18.24 -16.37 -1.47
N GLN A 65 -18.18 -15.28 -0.71
CA GLN A 65 -19.19 -14.21 -0.74
C GLN A 65 -18.51 -12.86 -0.95
N LEU A 66 -18.98 -12.12 -1.95
CA LEU A 66 -18.53 -10.77 -2.26
C LEU A 66 -19.53 -9.75 -1.71
N ASP A 67 -19.05 -8.81 -0.91
CA ASP A 67 -19.81 -7.65 -0.43
C ASP A 67 -19.22 -6.37 -1.01
N LEU A 68 -20.09 -5.51 -1.53
CA LEU A 68 -19.75 -4.18 -2.03
C LEU A 68 -20.59 -3.17 -1.26
N SER A 69 -19.94 -2.11 -0.80
CA SER A 69 -20.61 -1.06 -0.06
C SER A 69 -19.80 0.24 -0.18
N GLY A 70 -20.42 1.39 0.01
CA GLY A 70 -19.70 2.65 -0.08
C GLY A 70 -20.59 3.86 -0.29
N SER A 71 -19.94 5.02 -0.39
CA SER A 71 -20.53 6.32 -0.68
C SER A 71 -19.73 7.01 -1.78
N ASP A 72 -20.33 7.16 -2.96
CA ASP A 72 -19.79 7.93 -4.08
C ASP A 72 -18.33 7.63 -4.43
N ASP A 73 -17.59 8.63 -4.91
CA ASP A 73 -16.20 8.51 -5.29
C ASP A 73 -15.25 8.49 -4.08
N THR A 74 -15.69 8.89 -2.90
CA THR A 74 -14.79 9.15 -1.76
C THR A 74 -14.52 7.91 -0.90
N TYR A 75 -15.43 6.94 -0.90
CA TYR A 75 -15.28 5.73 -0.11
C TYR A 75 -16.02 4.56 -0.75
N GLN A 76 -15.26 3.53 -1.10
CA GLN A 76 -15.79 2.28 -1.60
C GLN A 76 -15.09 1.14 -0.88
N LYS A 77 -15.88 0.16 -0.43
CA LYS A 77 -15.42 -1.02 0.29
C LYS A 77 -15.82 -2.26 -0.48
N LEU A 78 -14.85 -3.13 -0.68
CA LEU A 78 -15.01 -4.43 -1.29
C LEU A 78 -14.46 -5.48 -0.33
N THR A 79 -15.29 -6.43 0.05
CA THR A 79 -14.89 -7.54 0.93
C THR A 79 -15.22 -8.87 0.29
N LEU A 80 -14.23 -9.75 0.17
CA LEU A 80 -14.41 -11.14 -0.23
C LEU A 80 -14.20 -12.04 1.00
N THR A 81 -15.17 -12.88 1.29
CA THR A 81 -15.18 -13.77 2.47
C THR A 81 -15.37 -15.24 2.08
N ASP A 82 -14.95 -16.16 2.95
CA ASP A 82 -15.27 -17.60 2.92
C ASP A 82 -15.75 -18.01 4.30
N GLN A 83 -17.00 -18.51 4.42
CA GLN A 83 -17.56 -18.95 5.71
C GLN A 83 -17.43 -17.89 6.84
N ASN A 84 -17.68 -16.62 6.51
CA ASN A 84 -17.54 -15.42 7.37
C ASN A 84 -16.10 -14.97 7.67
N GLU A 85 -15.09 -15.68 7.20
CA GLU A 85 -13.70 -15.23 7.28
C GLU A 85 -13.37 -14.25 6.16
N ILE A 86 -12.79 -13.10 6.50
CA ILE A 86 -12.35 -12.11 5.51
C ILE A 86 -11.08 -12.61 4.84
N LEU A 87 -11.11 -12.76 3.51
CA LEU A 87 -9.97 -13.17 2.70
C LEU A 87 -9.33 -11.99 1.97
N VAL A 88 -10.15 -11.09 1.44
CA VAL A 88 -9.71 -9.86 0.77
C VAL A 88 -10.55 -8.71 1.30
N HIS A 89 -9.88 -7.63 1.70
CA HIS A 89 -10.53 -6.38 2.07
C HIS A 89 -9.84 -5.23 1.36
N LEU A 90 -10.62 -4.51 0.55
CA LEU A 90 -10.20 -3.36 -0.21
C LEU A 90 -11.01 -2.13 0.23
N ARG A 91 -10.31 -1.03 0.51
CA ARG A 91 -10.91 0.30 0.57
C ARG A 91 -10.34 1.14 -0.56
N LEU A 92 -11.23 1.72 -1.35
CA LEU A 92 -10.91 2.45 -2.57
C LEU A 92 -11.57 3.84 -2.53
N SER A 93 -10.99 4.78 -3.24
CA SER A 93 -11.63 6.04 -3.59
C SER A 93 -11.13 6.51 -4.96
N ILE A 94 -11.84 7.42 -5.61
CA ILE A 94 -11.40 8.12 -6.81
C ILE A 94 -11.09 9.56 -6.41
N GLN A 95 -9.88 10.01 -6.71
CA GLN A 95 -9.44 11.36 -6.37
C GLN A 95 -8.71 12.03 -7.53
N GLU A 96 -8.89 13.34 -7.63
CA GLU A 96 -8.12 14.16 -8.55
C GLU A 96 -6.75 14.45 -7.94
N TYR A 97 -5.68 13.99 -8.60
CA TYR A 97 -4.32 14.31 -8.20
C TYR A 97 -3.76 15.42 -9.07
N ARG A 98 -3.23 16.46 -8.41
CA ARG A 98 -2.48 17.52 -9.07
C ARG A 98 -0.99 17.17 -9.05
N ILE A 99 -0.47 16.72 -10.19
CA ILE A 99 0.94 16.36 -10.32
C ILE A 99 1.71 17.55 -10.89
N ARG A 100 2.73 18.03 -10.16
CA ARG A 100 3.61 19.12 -10.59
C ARG A 100 4.86 18.56 -11.26
N LEU A 101 5.13 18.99 -12.50
CA LEU A 101 6.33 18.62 -13.24
C LEU A 101 6.89 19.81 -14.00
N ASN A 102 8.13 20.21 -13.68
CA ASN A 102 8.87 21.28 -14.41
C ASN A 102 7.98 22.50 -14.74
N ASP A 103 7.26 23.00 -13.73
CA ASP A 103 6.33 24.13 -13.77
C ASP A 103 4.99 23.94 -14.51
N TYR A 104 4.77 22.77 -15.11
CA TYR A 104 3.46 22.31 -15.57
C TYR A 104 2.72 21.58 -14.44
N PHE A 105 1.40 21.70 -14.46
CA PHE A 105 0.50 20.92 -13.62
C PHE A 105 -0.54 20.28 -14.50
N PHE A 106 -0.77 18.99 -14.30
CA PHE A 106 -1.96 18.32 -14.79
C PHE A 106 -2.75 17.77 -13.62
N LYS A 107 -4.06 17.66 -13.84
CA LYS A 107 -5.05 17.18 -12.90
C LYS A 107 -5.75 16.02 -13.56
N GLU A 108 -5.61 14.85 -12.99
CA GLU A 108 -6.17 13.62 -13.52
C GLU A 108 -6.78 12.82 -12.38
N LYS A 109 -7.78 11.99 -12.69
CA LYS A 109 -8.42 11.12 -11.70
C LYS A 109 -7.65 9.81 -11.58
N TYR A 110 -7.39 9.40 -10.34
CA TYR A 110 -6.71 8.16 -10.00
C TYR A 110 -7.55 7.32 -9.06
N LEU A 111 -7.42 6.00 -9.19
CA LEU A 111 -7.92 5.07 -8.19
C LEU A 111 -6.96 5.10 -6.99
N VAL A 112 -7.43 5.55 -5.85
CA VAL A 112 -6.68 5.52 -4.60
C VAL A 112 -6.99 4.25 -3.86
N VAL A 113 -5.99 3.40 -3.70
CA VAL A 113 -6.06 2.21 -2.84
C VAL A 113 -5.76 2.66 -1.41
N ASN A 114 -6.82 2.92 -0.66
CA ASN A 114 -6.74 3.37 0.74
C ASN A 114 -6.36 2.23 1.69
N TRP A 115 -6.77 1.01 1.34
CA TRP A 115 -6.47 -0.20 2.09
C TRP A 115 -6.49 -1.41 1.15
N LEU A 116 -5.48 -2.28 1.26
CA LEU A 116 -5.47 -3.60 0.63
C LEU A 116 -4.97 -4.61 1.65
N GLN A 117 -5.85 -5.52 2.05
CA GLN A 117 -5.50 -6.62 2.93
C GLN A 117 -5.89 -7.93 2.27
N THR A 118 -4.98 -8.90 2.37
CA THR A 118 -5.24 -10.28 2.01
C THR A 118 -4.90 -11.15 3.22
N ARG A 119 -5.78 -12.08 3.57
CA ARG A 119 -5.68 -12.89 4.79
C ARG A 119 -5.81 -14.36 4.44
N HIS A 120 -4.98 -15.20 5.05
CA HIS A 120 -5.04 -16.65 4.93
C HIS A 120 -5.37 -17.33 6.28
N PRO A 121 -6.62 -17.20 6.80
CA PRO A 121 -7.03 -17.79 8.09
C PRO A 121 -6.81 -19.30 8.20
N LYS A 122 -6.96 -20.07 7.11
CA LYS A 122 -6.72 -21.54 7.13
C LYS A 122 -5.25 -21.92 7.39
N GLN A 123 -4.33 -20.95 7.37
CA GLN A 123 -2.92 -21.13 7.73
C GLN A 123 -2.60 -20.66 9.16
N GLU A 124 -3.63 -20.37 9.97
CA GLU A 124 -3.50 -20.12 11.39
C GLU A 124 -2.75 -21.28 12.09
N GLY A 125 -1.80 -20.94 12.95
CA GLY A 125 -0.93 -21.91 13.64
C GLY A 125 0.52 -21.93 13.18
N ARG A 126 0.93 -21.11 12.20
CA ARG A 126 2.35 -20.78 12.01
C ARG A 126 2.82 -19.83 13.11
N ASP A 127 4.04 -20.08 13.59
CA ASP A 127 4.79 -19.25 14.53
C ASP A 127 4.59 -17.74 14.25
N SER A 128 4.01 -17.02 15.21
CA SER A 128 3.68 -15.59 15.10
C SER A 128 4.91 -14.73 14.78
N THR A 129 6.12 -15.23 15.05
CA THR A 129 7.39 -14.61 14.64
C THR A 129 7.54 -14.46 13.13
N ARG A 130 6.74 -15.18 12.32
CA ARG A 130 6.79 -15.15 10.85
C ARG A 130 5.84 -14.15 10.21
N LEU A 131 4.99 -13.49 10.99
CA LEU A 131 4.07 -12.46 10.49
C LEU A 131 4.82 -11.16 10.19
N TYR A 132 4.34 -10.40 9.21
CA TYR A 132 4.80 -9.03 9.02
C TYR A 132 4.13 -8.11 10.05
N PRO A 133 4.75 -6.96 10.37
CA PRO A 133 4.09 -5.89 11.11
C PRO A 133 2.67 -5.61 10.61
N GLY A 134 1.70 -5.51 11.53
CA GLY A 134 0.30 -5.24 11.19
C GLY A 134 -0.52 -6.46 10.73
N GLN A 135 0.07 -7.65 10.66
CA GLN A 135 -0.65 -8.88 10.34
C GLN A 135 -1.01 -9.67 11.60
N ASP A 136 -2.25 -10.13 11.65
CA ASP A 136 -2.77 -11.10 12.62
C ASP A 136 -2.71 -12.54 12.08
N VAL A 137 -2.85 -12.71 10.77
CA VAL A 137 -2.69 -13.98 10.05
C VAL A 137 -1.79 -13.83 8.83
N PRO A 138 -1.21 -14.92 8.29
CA PRO A 138 -0.41 -14.85 7.08
C PRO A 138 -1.22 -14.26 5.91
N GLY A 139 -0.55 -13.51 5.02
CA GLY A 139 -1.16 -13.08 3.77
C GLY A 139 -1.31 -14.22 2.76
N LEU A 140 -2.26 -14.10 1.83
CA LEU A 140 -2.53 -15.12 0.80
C LEU A 140 -1.40 -15.28 -0.22
N GLY A 141 -0.54 -14.27 -0.36
CA GLY A 141 0.54 -14.27 -1.35
C GLY A 141 0.07 -14.06 -2.80
N ILE A 142 -1.14 -13.54 -3.00
CA ILE A 142 -1.80 -13.35 -4.31
C ILE A 142 -1.64 -11.92 -4.85
N PHE A 143 -0.49 -11.29 -4.58
CA PHE A 143 -0.27 -9.91 -5.02
C PHE A 143 -0.32 -9.72 -6.54
N PRO A 144 0.22 -10.63 -7.39
CA PRO A 144 0.07 -10.51 -8.83
C PRO A 144 -1.39 -10.39 -9.27
N GLU A 145 -2.26 -11.25 -8.75
CA GLU A 145 -3.68 -11.30 -9.07
C GLU A 145 -4.40 -10.02 -8.58
N MET A 146 -4.11 -9.58 -7.34
CA MET A 146 -4.65 -8.33 -6.81
C MET A 146 -4.15 -7.10 -7.59
N SER A 147 -2.91 -7.14 -8.07
CA SER A 147 -2.36 -6.06 -8.89
C SER A 147 -3.02 -5.98 -10.26
N ASP A 148 -3.40 -7.12 -10.83
CA ASP A 148 -4.13 -7.16 -12.10
C ASP A 148 -5.58 -6.74 -11.91
N LEU A 149 -6.23 -7.11 -10.80
CA LEU A 149 -7.54 -6.59 -10.39
C LEU A 149 -7.55 -5.05 -10.33
N ILE A 150 -6.56 -4.45 -9.66
CA ILE A 150 -6.40 -2.99 -9.63
C ILE A 150 -6.25 -2.43 -11.05
N GLY A 151 -5.47 -3.09 -11.92
CA GLY A 151 -5.30 -2.71 -13.32
C GLY A 151 -6.63 -2.70 -14.10
N PHE A 152 -7.44 -3.75 -13.95
CA PHE A 152 -8.77 -3.82 -14.56
C PHE A 152 -9.71 -2.75 -14.01
N LEU A 153 -9.72 -2.49 -12.69
CA LEU A 153 -10.54 -1.43 -12.10
C LEU A 153 -10.20 -0.05 -12.69
N ILE A 154 -8.91 0.27 -12.86
CA ILE A 154 -8.47 1.53 -13.48
C ILE A 154 -9.04 1.65 -14.90
N ILE A 155 -8.96 0.57 -15.71
CA ILE A 155 -9.45 0.56 -17.10
C ILE A 155 -10.97 0.69 -17.13
N SER A 156 -11.69 -0.11 -16.34
CA SER A 156 -13.15 -0.11 -16.31
C SER A 156 -13.74 1.22 -15.86
N LEU A 157 -13.06 1.91 -14.93
CA LEU A 157 -13.44 3.24 -14.44
C LEU A 157 -12.87 4.39 -15.27
N ARG A 158 -12.12 4.09 -16.35
CA ARG A 158 -11.49 5.08 -17.26
C ARG A 158 -10.58 6.08 -16.52
N LEU A 159 -9.77 5.57 -15.58
CA LEU A 159 -8.85 6.36 -14.77
C LEU A 159 -7.43 6.35 -15.35
N ASN A 160 -6.61 7.32 -14.97
CA ASN A 160 -5.26 7.50 -15.53
C ASN A 160 -4.18 6.67 -14.81
N GLY A 161 -4.57 5.93 -13.77
CA GLY A 161 -3.68 5.12 -12.96
C GLY A 161 -4.22 4.87 -11.56
N ALA A 162 -3.33 4.48 -10.65
CA ALA A 162 -3.64 4.31 -9.24
C ALA A 162 -2.59 4.93 -8.33
N VAL A 163 -3.02 5.31 -7.14
CA VAL A 163 -2.18 5.79 -6.05
C VAL A 163 -2.37 4.88 -4.85
N ILE A 164 -1.29 4.62 -4.12
CA ILE A 164 -1.32 3.89 -2.87
C ILE A 164 -0.39 4.53 -1.84
N ARG A 165 -0.71 4.37 -0.56
CA ARG A 165 0.14 4.78 0.55
C ARG A 165 0.49 3.55 1.41
N PRO A 166 1.61 2.86 1.15
CA PRO A 166 2.05 1.70 1.94
C PRO A 166 2.26 2.08 3.40
N GLU A 167 1.50 1.46 4.30
CA GLU A 167 1.58 1.70 5.74
C GLU A 167 2.91 1.19 6.30
N TYR A 168 3.38 0.04 5.81
CA TYR A 168 4.65 -0.55 6.23
C TYR A 168 5.68 -0.59 5.10
N PHE A 169 6.96 -0.72 5.48
CA PHE A 169 8.05 -0.85 4.51
C PHE A 169 7.87 -2.07 3.59
N HIS A 170 7.41 -3.20 4.13
CA HIS A 170 7.21 -4.42 3.32
C HIS A 170 6.09 -4.25 2.28
N ASP A 171 5.07 -3.42 2.56
CA ASP A 171 4.06 -3.05 1.57
C ASP A 171 4.71 -2.25 0.43
N ALA A 172 5.55 -1.26 0.76
CA ALA A 172 6.27 -0.51 -0.26
C ALA A 172 7.14 -1.40 -1.15
N VAL A 173 7.78 -2.42 -0.58
CA VAL A 173 8.52 -3.42 -1.37
C VAL A 173 7.58 -4.14 -2.33
N LEU A 174 6.42 -4.58 -1.84
CA LEU A 174 5.42 -5.28 -2.64
C LEU A 174 4.93 -4.41 -3.82
N PHE A 175 4.51 -3.18 -3.54
CA PHE A 175 4.00 -2.25 -4.54
C PHE A 175 5.06 -1.68 -5.48
N SER A 176 6.33 -1.63 -5.07
CA SER A 176 7.44 -1.09 -5.88
C SER A 176 7.67 -1.82 -7.21
N ARG A 177 7.05 -3.00 -7.40
CA ARG A 177 7.07 -3.73 -8.67
C ARG A 177 6.35 -2.98 -9.80
N LYS A 178 5.30 -2.23 -9.50
CA LYS A 178 4.51 -1.46 -10.49
C LYS A 178 4.37 0.03 -10.13
N PHE A 179 4.44 0.37 -8.85
CA PHE A 179 4.26 1.73 -8.36
C PHE A 179 5.61 2.38 -8.04
N HIS A 180 5.65 3.72 -8.16
CA HIS A 180 6.85 4.50 -7.91
C HIS A 180 6.57 5.62 -6.91
N PHE A 181 7.51 5.87 -6.01
CA PHE A 181 7.47 7.04 -5.14
C PHE A 181 7.53 8.33 -5.97
N LEU A 182 6.56 9.23 -5.73
CA LEU A 182 6.57 10.58 -6.31
C LEU A 182 7.65 11.47 -5.68
N GLU A 183 8.00 11.22 -4.42
CA GLU A 183 9.00 11.99 -3.68
C GLU A 183 10.37 11.33 -3.73
N ALA A 184 11.39 12.11 -4.12
CA ALA A 184 12.76 11.62 -4.24
C ALA A 184 13.36 11.19 -2.89
N ASP A 185 13.02 11.90 -1.81
CA ASP A 185 13.48 11.61 -0.45
C ASP A 185 12.99 10.24 0.03
N SER A 186 11.71 9.94 -0.22
CA SER A 186 11.08 8.67 0.11
C SER A 186 11.60 7.51 -0.74
N LYS A 187 11.81 7.74 -2.04
CA LYS A 187 12.48 6.76 -2.91
C LYS A 187 13.88 6.45 -2.43
N ALA A 188 14.64 7.47 -2.03
CA ALA A 188 16.00 7.31 -1.53
C ALA A 188 16.03 6.55 -0.20
N LEU A 189 15.11 6.83 0.74
CA LEU A 189 14.99 6.07 1.98
C LEU A 189 14.66 4.60 1.71
N TYR A 190 13.67 4.34 0.86
CA TYR A 190 13.30 2.99 0.43
C TYR A 190 14.51 2.23 -0.15
N GLN A 191 15.27 2.87 -1.04
CA GLN A 191 16.46 2.28 -1.63
C GLN A 191 17.56 2.03 -0.59
N ALA A 192 17.81 2.97 0.33
CA ALA A 192 18.78 2.81 1.40
C ALA A 192 18.45 1.60 2.30
N LEU A 193 17.18 1.46 2.70
CA LEU A 193 16.72 0.34 3.51
C LEU A 193 16.84 -1.00 2.76
N ARG A 194 16.54 -1.01 1.46
CA ARG A 194 16.65 -2.21 0.61
C ARG A 194 18.08 -2.71 0.42
N THR A 195 19.07 -1.82 0.43
CA THR A 195 20.45 -2.17 0.08
C THR A 195 21.40 -2.26 1.27
N THR A 196 21.10 -1.57 2.38
CA THR A 196 22.03 -1.50 3.53
C THR A 196 22.11 -2.81 4.32
N PHE A 197 21.02 -3.59 4.37
CA PHE A 197 20.92 -4.79 5.20
C PHE A 197 20.75 -6.07 4.35
N PRO A 198 21.73 -6.46 3.51
CA PRO A 198 21.57 -7.55 2.55
C PRO A 198 21.37 -8.93 3.18
N LYS A 199 21.75 -9.12 4.45
CA LYS A 199 21.53 -10.36 5.22
C LYS A 199 20.12 -10.46 5.80
N HIS A 200 19.39 -9.37 5.86
CA HIS A 200 18.07 -9.32 6.49
C HIS A 200 16.97 -9.54 5.46
N SER A 201 15.99 -10.37 5.82
CA SER A 201 14.76 -10.48 5.04
C SER A 201 13.96 -9.17 5.11
N ILE A 202 13.06 -8.96 4.14
CA ILE A 202 12.16 -7.80 4.14
C ILE A 202 11.33 -7.71 5.42
N ARG A 203 10.89 -8.86 5.94
CA ARG A 203 10.19 -8.96 7.23
C ARG A 203 11.06 -8.46 8.38
N ALA A 204 12.31 -8.90 8.45
CA ALA A 204 13.25 -8.48 9.49
C ALA A 204 13.50 -6.97 9.42
N ILE A 205 13.74 -6.40 8.24
CA ILE A 205 13.92 -4.94 8.07
C ILE A 205 12.65 -4.19 8.49
N SER A 206 11.47 -4.66 8.10
CA SER A 206 10.20 -4.04 8.50
C SER A 206 9.98 -4.10 10.02
N THR A 207 10.40 -5.19 10.67
CA THR A 207 10.31 -5.37 12.13
C THR A 207 11.28 -4.43 12.85
N LEU A 208 12.53 -4.34 12.38
CA LEU A 208 13.54 -3.41 12.90
C LEU A 208 13.09 -1.95 12.77
N LEU A 209 12.47 -1.57 11.65
CA LEU A 209 11.89 -0.24 11.46
C LEU A 209 10.76 0.05 12.44
N GLN A 210 9.81 -0.88 12.58
CA GLN A 210 8.65 -0.71 13.47
C GLN A 210 9.09 -0.52 14.94
N HIS A 211 10.18 -1.17 15.35
CA HIS A 211 10.72 -1.09 16.71
C HIS A 211 11.80 -0.01 16.89
N GLY A 212 11.99 0.88 15.91
CA GLY A 212 12.94 1.99 16.01
C GLY A 212 14.41 1.56 16.10
N LYS A 213 14.76 0.40 15.55
CA LYS A 213 16.11 -0.19 15.67
C LYS A 213 17.07 0.17 14.54
N ILE A 214 16.60 0.89 13.53
CA ILE A 214 17.42 1.39 12.43
C ILE A 214 17.73 2.86 12.70
N ILE A 215 19.02 3.21 12.70
CA ILE A 215 19.50 4.58 12.89
C ILE A 215 20.28 5.04 11.66
N ASP A 216 20.27 6.35 11.42
CA ASP A 216 21.13 7.05 10.48
C ASP A 216 22.05 7.99 11.22
N ALA A 217 23.32 8.04 10.81
CA ALA A 217 24.34 8.88 11.48
C ALA A 217 23.98 10.38 11.58
N LYS A 218 23.11 10.90 10.70
CA LYS A 218 22.68 12.31 10.71
C LYS A 218 21.25 12.49 11.21
N ARG A 219 20.36 11.55 10.93
CA ARG A 219 18.92 11.67 11.20
C ARG A 219 18.47 10.99 12.50
N GLY A 220 19.34 10.24 13.16
CA GLY A 220 18.97 9.45 14.34
C GLY A 220 18.09 8.27 13.95
N VAL A 221 17.12 7.93 14.79
CA VAL A 221 16.20 6.81 14.53
C VAL A 221 15.41 7.05 13.24
N ILE A 222 15.42 6.05 12.36
CA ILE A 222 14.69 6.08 11.10
C ILE A 222 13.29 5.54 11.32
N GLU A 223 12.31 6.37 11.01
CA GLU A 223 10.90 6.01 11.00
C GLU A 223 10.41 5.82 9.56
N TRP A 224 9.64 4.76 9.34
CA TRP A 224 8.89 4.61 8.10
C TRP A 224 7.68 5.55 8.13
N LYS A 225 7.60 6.47 7.16
CA LYS A 225 6.44 7.34 6.99
C LYS A 225 5.64 6.90 5.77
N PRO A 226 4.37 6.49 5.93
CA PRO A 226 3.53 6.15 4.80
C PRO A 226 3.45 7.33 3.84
N ILE A 227 3.86 7.11 2.59
CA ILE A 227 3.85 8.14 1.56
C ILE A 227 3.40 7.55 0.23
N GLU A 228 2.91 8.43 -0.64
CA GLU A 228 2.28 8.02 -1.89
C GLU A 228 3.27 7.40 -2.87
N MET A 229 2.84 6.28 -3.44
CA MET A 229 3.40 5.67 -4.63
C MET A 229 2.33 5.70 -5.72
N ILE A 230 2.73 5.98 -6.95
CA ILE A 230 1.84 6.11 -8.09
C ILE A 230 2.19 5.10 -9.18
N PHE A 231 1.15 4.58 -9.80
CA PHE A 231 1.20 3.84 -11.06
C PHE A 231 0.46 4.65 -12.12
N PHE A 232 1.13 4.93 -13.24
CA PHE A 232 0.50 5.55 -14.40
C PHE A 232 0.07 4.46 -15.39
N LEU A 233 -1.17 4.52 -15.84
CA LEU A 233 -1.63 3.66 -16.93
C LEU A 233 -0.92 4.03 -18.23
N GLU A 234 -0.76 5.33 -18.47
CA GLU A 234 -0.10 5.88 -19.65
C GLU A 234 1.42 5.87 -19.44
N LYS A 235 2.12 5.04 -20.24
CA LYS A 235 3.54 4.75 -20.02
C LYS A 235 4.45 5.96 -20.25
N SER A 236 4.09 6.93 -21.10
CA SER A 236 4.97 8.06 -21.37
C SER A 236 5.06 9.02 -20.17
N LEU A 237 3.98 9.18 -19.40
CA LEU A 237 4.00 9.93 -18.13
C LEU A 237 5.01 9.36 -17.13
N ASN A 238 5.19 8.04 -17.09
CA ASN A 238 6.17 7.42 -16.20
C ASN A 238 7.59 7.92 -16.51
N PHE A 239 8.02 7.87 -17.77
CA PHE A 239 9.34 8.35 -18.18
C PHE A 239 9.49 9.86 -18.04
N PHE A 240 8.39 10.60 -18.22
CA PHE A 240 8.38 12.04 -18.07
C PHE A 240 8.55 12.49 -16.60
N VAL A 241 7.84 11.83 -15.68
CA VAL A 241 7.90 12.07 -14.22
C VAL A 241 9.23 11.57 -13.64
N PHE A 242 9.54 10.29 -13.85
CA PHE A 242 10.70 9.60 -13.28
C PHE A 242 11.92 9.68 -14.21
N ASN A 243 12.20 10.89 -14.67
CA ASN A 243 13.28 11.17 -15.61
C ASN A 243 14.67 11.20 -14.91
N ARG A 244 15.72 11.42 -15.70
CA ARG A 244 17.11 11.50 -15.21
C ARG A 244 17.34 12.57 -14.13
N LYS A 245 16.60 13.69 -14.14
CA LYS A 245 16.72 14.73 -13.09
C LYS A 245 16.17 14.22 -11.77
N PHE A 246 15.04 13.50 -11.79
CA PHE A 246 14.49 12.83 -10.61
C PHE A 246 15.48 11.79 -10.07
N GLU A 247 16.00 10.89 -10.91
CA GLU A 247 16.97 9.87 -10.48
C GLU A 247 18.28 10.44 -9.94
N LYS A 248 18.78 11.55 -10.51
CA LYS A 248 19.93 12.27 -9.96
C LYS A 248 19.64 12.83 -8.56
N LYS A 249 18.43 13.38 -8.34
CA LYS A 249 18.01 13.86 -7.01
C LYS A 249 17.95 12.70 -6.02
N VAL A 250 17.34 11.58 -6.40
CA VAL A 250 17.28 10.35 -5.59
C VAL A 250 18.68 9.87 -5.24
N SER A 251 19.57 9.73 -6.22
CA SER A 251 20.95 9.28 -6.01
C SER A 251 21.75 10.20 -5.09
N LYS A 252 21.56 11.52 -5.22
CA LYS A 252 22.19 12.52 -4.34
C LYS A 252 21.70 12.40 -2.89
N ILE A 253 20.42 12.12 -2.67
CA ILE A 253 19.87 11.94 -1.32
C ILE A 253 20.31 10.58 -0.76
N LEU A 254 20.26 9.53 -1.59
CA LEU A 254 20.65 8.17 -1.24
C LEU A 254 22.07 8.11 -0.67
N SER A 255 23.03 8.80 -1.30
CA SER A 255 24.43 8.85 -0.83
C SER A 255 24.62 9.54 0.53
N THR A 256 23.60 10.23 1.04
CA THR A 256 23.63 10.85 2.38
C THR A 256 23.15 9.93 3.49
N TYR A 257 22.53 8.78 3.16
CA TYR A 257 22.12 7.80 4.16
C TYR A 257 23.32 6.98 4.59
N LYS A 258 23.45 6.82 5.91
CA LYS A 258 24.43 5.96 6.58
C LYS A 258 23.68 5.18 7.64
N LEU A 259 22.94 4.16 7.20
CA LEU A 259 22.08 3.37 8.07
C LEU A 259 22.90 2.32 8.81
N SER A 260 22.57 2.10 10.08
CA SER A 260 23.09 1.00 10.90
C SER A 260 22.00 0.53 11.86
N LEU A 261 22.21 -0.64 12.46
CA LEU A 261 21.34 -1.14 13.51
C LEU A 261 21.80 -0.62 14.88
N LEU A 262 20.87 -0.46 15.82
CA LEU A 262 21.22 -0.31 17.23
C LEU A 262 21.89 -1.58 17.74
N GLU A 263 22.84 -1.42 18.66
CA GLU A 263 23.56 -2.55 19.27
C GLU A 263 22.58 -3.49 19.96
N GLY A 264 22.71 -4.80 19.72
CA GLY A 264 21.84 -5.84 20.28
C GLY A 264 20.45 -5.99 19.63
N ALA A 265 20.09 -5.14 18.66
CA ALA A 265 18.75 -5.14 18.05
C ALA A 265 18.33 -6.49 17.44
N GLU A 266 19.26 -7.20 16.81
CA GLU A 266 18.99 -8.52 16.21
C GLU A 266 18.63 -9.56 17.29
N THR A 267 19.36 -9.56 18.40
CA THR A 267 19.14 -10.50 19.50
C THR A 267 17.86 -10.18 20.27
N GLU A 268 17.61 -8.89 20.53
CA GLU A 268 16.40 -8.42 21.20
C GLU A 268 15.13 -8.84 20.46
N LEU A 269 15.15 -8.76 19.12
CA LEU A 269 13.99 -9.08 18.28
C LEU A 269 13.98 -10.52 17.76
N GLY A 270 14.92 -11.37 18.19
CA GLY A 270 15.03 -12.75 17.71
C GLY A 270 15.25 -12.86 16.20
N LEU A 271 15.92 -11.87 15.60
CA LEU A 271 16.21 -11.77 14.17
C LEU A 271 17.58 -12.34 13.79
N ASN A 272 18.29 -12.94 14.74
CA ASN A 272 19.60 -13.55 14.52
C ASN A 272 19.55 -14.49 13.29
N THR A 273 20.29 -14.12 12.25
CA THR A 273 20.54 -14.95 11.06
C THR A 273 21.39 -16.16 11.35
#